data_AF-A0A831WSH5-F1
#
_entry.id   AF-A0A831WSH5-F1
#
_cell.length_a   1.000
_cell.length_b   1.000
_cell.length_c   1.000
_cell.angle_alpha   90.00
_cell.angle_beta   90.00
_cell.angle_gamma   90.00
#
_symmetry.space_group_name_H-M   'P 1'
#
loop_
_entity.id
_entity.type
_entity.pdbx_description
1 polymer ?
#
loop_
_entity_poly.entity_id
_entity_poly.type
_entity_poly.pdbx_seq_one_letter_code
_entity_poly.pdbx_strand_id
1 'polypeptide(L)'
;MIEIWFTDGGKFKMILARVIGNVVATQKNDRYAGARIMLLQPINPDGSDRGSTTIALDAVDAGVGDIVIVVQEGWSASTAATGQQGAAIDSTIVGVVDFIDYHQ
;
A
#
# COMPACT_ATOMS: atom_id res chain seq x y z
N MET A 1 -17.83 5.89 -7.51
CA MET A 1 -18.16 4.48 -7.21
C MET A 1 -17.00 3.63 -7.70
N ILE A 2 -16.08 3.30 -6.81
CA ILE A 2 -14.95 2.40 -7.11
C ILE A 2 -15.34 1.07 -6.49
N GLU A 3 -15.64 0.07 -7.32
CA GLU A 3 -15.96 -1.28 -6.85
C GLU A 3 -14.67 -2.03 -6.50
N ILE A 4 -14.46 -2.28 -5.20
CA ILE A 4 -13.34 -3.09 -4.71
C ILE A 4 -13.84 -4.53 -4.57
N TRP A 5 -13.42 -5.42 -5.47
CA TRP A 5 -13.79 -6.83 -5.48
C TRP A 5 -12.92 -7.65 -4.53
N PHE A 6 -13.48 -8.18 -3.44
CA PHE A 6 -12.85 -9.23 -2.63
C PHE A 6 -13.18 -10.59 -3.23
N THR A 7 -12.21 -11.32 -3.76
CA THR A 7 -12.53 -12.68 -4.20
C THR A 7 -11.27 -13.56 -4.17
N ASP A 8 -11.43 -14.86 -3.86
CA ASP A 8 -10.36 -15.86 -3.82
C ASP A 8 -10.17 -16.49 -5.20
N GLY A 9 -8.96 -16.98 -5.49
CA GLY A 9 -8.64 -17.74 -6.71
C GLY A 9 -7.54 -17.17 -7.63
N GLY A 10 -6.66 -16.30 -7.12
CA GLY A 10 -5.53 -15.72 -7.89
C GLY A 10 -5.68 -14.22 -8.13
N LYS A 11 -5.97 -13.44 -7.08
CA LYS A 11 -6.52 -12.08 -7.21
C LYS A 11 -5.71 -11.03 -6.48
N PHE A 12 -5.57 -9.89 -7.16
CA PHE A 12 -4.95 -8.66 -6.66
C PHE A 12 -5.63 -8.24 -5.36
N LYS A 13 -4.89 -8.22 -4.25
CA LYS A 13 -5.43 -7.84 -2.95
C LYS A 13 -5.12 -6.37 -2.69
N MET A 14 -6.09 -5.50 -2.98
CA MET A 14 -6.05 -4.13 -2.48
C MET A 14 -6.55 -4.09 -1.04
N ILE A 15 -5.90 -3.31 -0.19
CA ILE A 15 -6.30 -3.10 1.21
C ILE A 15 -6.34 -1.61 1.54
N LEU A 16 -7.15 -1.26 2.54
CA LEU A 16 -7.08 0.02 3.23
C LEU A 16 -6.04 -0.07 4.35
N ALA A 17 -5.21 0.96 4.47
CA ALA A 17 -4.27 1.08 5.56
C ALA A 17 -4.11 2.54 6.00
N ARG A 18 -3.63 2.75 7.22
CA ARG A 18 -3.20 4.06 7.72
C ARG A 18 -1.68 4.09 7.76
N VAL A 19 -1.09 5.18 7.29
CA VAL A 19 0.36 5.41 7.41
C VAL A 19 0.68 5.78 8.86
N ILE A 20 1.54 4.99 9.50
CA ILE A 20 1.92 5.18 10.91
C ILE A 20 3.40 5.55 11.08
N GLY A 21 4.19 5.55 10.00
CA GLY A 21 5.59 5.97 10.07
C GLY A 21 6.35 5.78 8.76
N ASN A 22 7.63 6.10 8.81
CA ASN A 22 8.58 5.90 7.71
C ASN A 22 9.60 4.81 8.09
N VAL A 23 10.03 4.02 7.11
CA VAL A 23 11.11 3.04 7.28
C VAL A 23 12.33 3.52 6.49
N VAL A 24 13.48 3.57 7.16
CA VAL A 24 14.76 3.96 6.54
C VAL A 24 15.67 2.75 6.50
N ALA A 25 16.18 2.43 5.31
CA ALA A 25 17.16 1.37 5.09
C ALA A 25 18.34 1.92 4.28
N THR A 26 19.55 1.81 4.85
CA THR A 26 20.80 2.23 4.20
C THR A 26 21.29 1.20 3.17
N GLN A 27 20.93 -0.06 3.35
CA GLN A 27 21.16 -1.14 2.38
C GLN A 27 19.82 -1.69 1.92
N LYS A 28 19.51 -1.52 0.63
CA LYS A 28 18.29 -1.99 -0.01
C LYS A 28 18.59 -2.29 -1.48
N ASN A 29 17.72 -3.04 -2.13
CA ASN A 29 17.85 -3.31 -3.56
C ASN A 29 17.89 -1.98 -4.33
N ASP A 30 18.83 -1.83 -5.28
CA ASP A 30 19.00 -0.59 -6.05
C ASP A 30 17.74 -0.18 -6.82
N ARG A 31 16.85 -1.14 -7.13
CA ARG A 31 15.53 -0.85 -7.71
C ARG A 31 14.63 -0.03 -6.79
N TYR A 32 14.97 0.12 -5.51
CA TYR A 32 14.27 0.95 -4.52
C TYR A 32 14.99 2.29 -4.28
N ALA A 33 15.95 2.64 -5.13
CA ALA A 33 16.58 3.95 -5.11
C ALA A 33 15.51 5.04 -5.38
N GLY A 34 15.50 6.09 -4.56
CA GLY A 34 14.50 7.17 -4.65
C GLY A 34 13.12 6.84 -4.08
N ALA A 35 12.75 5.55 -3.94
CA ALA A 35 11.49 5.16 -3.34
C ALA A 35 11.51 5.32 -1.81
N ARG A 36 10.43 5.88 -1.25
CA ARG A 36 10.15 5.89 0.20
C ARG A 36 9.47 4.60 0.62
N ILE A 37 9.83 4.12 1.81
CA ILE A 37 9.23 2.94 2.43
C ILE A 37 8.41 3.43 3.63
N MET A 38 7.14 3.08 3.66
CA MET A 38 6.20 3.53 4.70
C MET A 38 5.80 2.35 5.58
N LEU A 39 5.65 2.60 6.88
CA LEU A 39 5.07 1.66 7.84
C LEU A 39 3.56 1.90 7.91
N LEU A 40 2.78 0.84 7.72
CA LEU A 40 1.34 0.89 7.57
C LEU A 40 0.64 0.00 8.60
N GLN A 41 -0.49 0.47 9.13
CA GLN A 41 -1.45 -0.33 9.88
C GLN A 41 -2.65 -0.59 8.97
N PRO A 42 -2.93 -1.83 8.52
CA PRO A 42 -4.16 -2.11 7.80
C PRO A 42 -5.38 -1.78 8.67
N ILE A 43 -6.46 -1.29 8.04
CA ILE A 43 -7.68 -0.86 8.73
C ILE A 43 -8.93 -1.42 8.03
N ASN A 44 -10.03 -1.51 8.78
CA ASN A 44 -11.36 -1.71 8.23
C ASN A 44 -11.93 -0.37 7.73
N PRO A 45 -13.02 -0.38 6.92
CA PRO A 45 -13.66 0.86 6.44
C PRO A 45 -14.15 1.81 7.54
N ASP A 46 -14.41 1.30 8.75
CA ASP A 46 -14.77 2.10 9.94
C ASP A 46 -13.56 2.75 10.65
N GLY A 47 -12.35 2.55 10.13
CA GLY A 47 -11.11 3.08 10.67
C GLY A 47 -10.46 2.23 11.77
N SER A 48 -11.10 1.14 12.20
CA SER A 48 -10.54 0.23 13.19
C SER A 48 -9.36 -0.57 12.64
N ASP A 49 -8.39 -0.86 13.51
CA ASP A 49 -7.19 -1.60 13.13
C ASP A 49 -7.52 -3.05 12.77
N ARG A 50 -6.85 -3.53 11.71
CA ARG A 50 -7.01 -4.89 11.19
C ARG A 50 -5.66 -5.59 11.06
N GLY A 51 -5.46 -6.62 11.87
CA GLY A 51 -4.28 -7.49 11.77
C GLY A 51 -2.95 -6.75 12.04
N SER A 52 -1.85 -7.33 11.56
CA SER A 52 -0.50 -6.83 11.82
C SER A 52 -0.10 -5.69 10.90
N THR A 53 0.79 -4.83 11.39
CA THR A 53 1.46 -3.79 10.58
C THR A 53 2.22 -4.40 9.41
N THR A 54 2.31 -3.66 8.31
CA THR A 54 3.05 -4.02 7.10
C THR A 54 3.86 -2.83 6.59
N ILE A 55 4.68 -3.03 5.58
CA ILE A 55 5.40 -1.95 4.89
C ILE A 55 4.92 -1.87 3.46
N ALA A 56 5.09 -0.71 2.81
CA ALA A 56 4.86 -0.56 1.38
C ALA A 56 5.76 0.54 0.81
N LEU A 57 6.07 0.46 -0.48
CA LEU A 57 6.65 1.61 -1.18
C LEU A 57 5.59 2.68 -1.42
N ASP A 58 5.99 3.94 -1.32
CA ASP A 58 5.13 5.08 -1.61
C ASP A 58 5.35 5.57 -3.04
N ALA A 59 4.30 5.48 -3.86
CA ALA A 59 4.27 5.98 -5.23
C ALA A 59 3.46 7.27 -5.40
N VAL A 60 2.85 7.79 -4.33
CA VAL A 60 1.84 8.87 -4.41
C VAL A 60 2.07 10.04 -3.45
N ASP A 61 3.17 10.03 -2.70
CA ASP A 61 3.51 11.07 -1.73
C ASP A 61 2.61 11.09 -0.48
N ALA A 62 2.32 9.92 0.05
CA ALA A 62 1.59 9.78 1.31
C ALA A 62 2.40 10.24 2.53
N GLY A 63 1.72 10.84 3.51
CA GLY A 63 2.25 11.27 4.80
C GLY A 63 1.76 10.40 5.96
N VAL A 64 2.43 10.53 7.12
CA VAL A 64 1.97 9.88 8.36
C VAL A 64 0.60 10.44 8.77
N GLY A 65 -0.34 9.55 9.05
CA GLY A 65 -1.73 9.88 9.35
C GLY A 65 -2.68 9.63 8.17
N ASP A 66 -2.17 9.59 6.94
CA ASP A 66 -3.00 9.38 5.76
C ASP A 66 -3.64 7.99 5.76
N ILE A 67 -4.89 7.92 5.31
CA ILE A 67 -5.52 6.67 4.90
C ILE A 67 -5.17 6.44 3.44
N VAL A 68 -4.75 5.23 3.11
CA VAL A 68 -4.19 4.89 1.81
C VAL A 68 -4.74 3.57 1.27
N ILE A 69 -4.71 3.44 -0.06
CA ILE A 69 -4.96 2.19 -0.77
C ILE A 69 -3.62 1.55 -1.10
N VAL A 70 -3.46 0.29 -0.68
CA VAL A 70 -2.23 -0.48 -0.89
C VAL A 70 -2.54 -1.67 -1.79
N VAL A 71 -1.79 -1.84 -2.86
CA VAL A 71 -1.79 -3.08 -3.66
C VAL A 71 -0.79 -4.04 -3.06
N GLN A 72 -1.24 -5.25 -2.71
CA GLN A 72 -0.39 -6.34 -2.24
C GLN A 72 -0.22 -7.41 -3.34
N GLU A 73 0.56 -7.10 -4.38
CA GLU A 73 0.83 -8.01 -5.48
C GLU A 73 2.17 -7.67 -6.16
N GLY A 74 3.02 -8.68 -6.33
CA GLY A 74 4.41 -8.53 -6.77
C GLY A 74 4.61 -7.73 -8.05
N TRP A 75 3.80 -8.05 -9.07
CA TRP A 75 3.94 -7.50 -10.42
C TRP A 75 3.46 -6.05 -10.51
N SER A 76 2.28 -5.79 -9.94
CA SER A 76 1.65 -4.47 -9.93
C SER A 76 2.38 -3.51 -8.99
N ALA A 77 2.79 -3.99 -7.81
CA ALA A 77 3.56 -3.18 -6.86
C ALA A 77 4.94 -2.82 -7.43
N SER A 78 5.62 -3.76 -8.09
CA SER A 78 6.86 -3.47 -8.82
C SER A 78 6.68 -2.34 -9.84
N THR A 79 5.67 -2.45 -10.70
CA THR A 79 5.45 -1.49 -11.78
C THR A 79 5.04 -0.12 -11.23
N ALA A 80 4.14 -0.08 -10.23
CA ALA A 80 3.66 1.16 -9.63
C ALA A 80 4.76 1.94 -8.90
N ALA A 81 5.62 1.25 -8.14
CA ALA A 81 6.66 1.92 -7.35
C ALA A 81 7.95 2.22 -8.12
N THR A 82 8.26 1.46 -9.19
CA THR A 82 9.56 1.58 -9.88
C THR A 82 9.44 1.94 -11.36
N GLY A 83 8.24 1.94 -11.92
CA GLY A 83 8.02 2.10 -13.36
C GLY A 83 8.48 0.89 -14.21
N GLN A 84 8.97 -0.18 -13.58
CA GLN A 84 9.48 -1.39 -14.24
C GLN A 84 8.99 -2.67 -13.54
N GLN A 85 8.97 -3.78 -14.26
CA GLN A 85 8.59 -5.09 -13.72
C GLN A 85 9.79 -5.83 -13.09
N GLY A 86 9.48 -6.78 -12.20
CA GLY A 86 10.44 -7.72 -11.62
C GLY A 86 11.26 -7.19 -10.45
N ALA A 87 10.94 -6.01 -9.92
CA ALA A 87 11.42 -5.63 -8.60
C ALA A 87 10.67 -6.47 -7.55
N ALA A 88 11.38 -6.95 -6.52
CA ALA A 88 10.82 -7.84 -5.50
C ALA A 88 9.98 -7.06 -4.47
N ILE A 89 8.95 -6.36 -4.95
CA ILE A 89 8.07 -5.49 -4.17
C ILE A 89 6.74 -6.20 -4.08
N ASP A 90 6.31 -6.55 -2.88
CA ASP A 90 5.02 -7.19 -2.65
C ASP A 90 3.90 -6.20 -2.30
N SER A 91 4.24 -4.92 -2.10
CA SER A 91 3.34 -3.92 -1.53
C SER A 91 3.68 -2.48 -1.97
N THR A 92 2.68 -1.74 -2.46
CA THR A 92 2.84 -0.33 -2.86
C THR A 92 1.59 0.48 -2.57
N ILE A 93 1.76 1.68 -2.05
CA ILE A 93 0.72 2.69 -1.91
C ILE A 93 0.41 3.27 -3.29
N VAL A 94 -0.84 3.15 -3.72
CA VAL A 94 -1.30 3.59 -5.04
C VAL A 94 -2.31 4.73 -4.98
N GLY A 95 -2.70 5.16 -3.78
CA GLY A 95 -3.60 6.30 -3.60
C GLY A 95 -3.77 6.70 -2.15
N VAL A 96 -4.02 7.99 -1.94
CA VAL A 96 -4.48 8.58 -0.66
C VAL A 96 -6.01 8.68 -0.71
N VAL A 97 -6.66 8.35 0.41
CA VAL A 97 -8.13 8.30 0.52
C VAL A 97 -8.64 9.61 1.09
N ASP A 98 -9.46 10.33 0.33
CA ASP A 98 -10.12 11.55 0.80
C ASP A 98 -11.32 11.26 1.72
N PHE A 99 -12.13 10.26 1.36
CA PHE A 99 -13.34 9.90 2.10
C PHE A 99 -13.75 8.45 1.84
N ILE A 100 -14.32 7.80 2.86
CA ILE A 100 -14.90 6.46 2.77
C ILE A 100 -16.40 6.57 3.02
N ASP A 101 -17.20 6.29 2.00
CA ASP A 101 -18.65 6.15 2.12
C ASP A 101 -19.00 4.67 2.34
N TYR A 102 -19.31 4.30 3.59
CA TYR A 102 -19.57 2.91 3.99
C TYR A 102 -20.93 2.79 4.66
N HIS A 103 -21.80 1.95 4.08
CA HIS A 103 -23.10 1.58 4.63
C HIS A 103 -23.06 0.14 5.14
N GLN A 104 -23.54 -0.09 6.36
CA GLN A 104 -23.60 -1.41 7.02
C GLN A 104 -24.88 -2.15 6.68
#